data_AF-A0AAW6TU15-F1
#
_entry.id   AF-A0AAW6TU15-F1
#
_cell.length_a   1.000
_cell.length_b   1.000
_cell.length_c   1.000
_cell.angle_alpha   90.00
_cell.angle_beta   90.00
_cell.angle_gamma   90.00
#
_symmetry.space_group_name_H-M   'P 1'
#
loop_
_entity.id
_entity.type
_entity.pdbx_description
1 polymer ?
#
loop_
_entity_poly.entity_id
_entity_poly.type
_entity_poly.pdbx_seq_one_letter_code
_entity_poly.pdbx_strand_id
1 'polypeptide(L)'
;MSRRIVLMLAVLGFCLVPAVQAADIILISQVYDTDGDGIQDDQALEDWLVAEGHTVDVQRGNWIDLDPNKIEALNAADLIIMSRATNSGDYAGGEKVTQWNSVTTPLIQMSAYLVRNNRWNWVNSSTVANPVGAAMEAVDTDSSVFRFVPLASADPNDPNSPAVLVQAVDGTTGTGQTSLIGTLDMGNGQLIAKGADLDAAWIAVWDAGVEFYDGAGQIAGGTRMMFSAGTQEVGATPQGAFNLTADGEQLLRNAISYMLGRPLVVWVSFHAADDAPSGGAAGVGFTEAADKAYTDLLQAAGCDVVRYVQTGTPDLDVVNAADLVIISRSVNSGSFANDAATTWNNVSAPMMILGGYVLRANRMGFATGNTIPDTTGDITLTVTDPEHPIFAGIALTDGTMDNLFAGVVTYADGTLARGISIVTDTPDDEAIVLATVSAASEGTGPVGAMMIAEWPAGATLTHAGGAGTDVLAGPRLVFLTGAREADGISSETAGMYDLYEDGAQMFLNAVAYMLI
;
A
#
# COMPACT_ATOMS: atom_id res chain seq x y z
N MET A 1 -13.64 -25.54 -37.65
CA MET A 1 -13.24 -24.25 -37.04
C MET A 1 -11.98 -24.51 -36.23
N SER A 2 -10.89 -23.79 -36.51
CA SER A 2 -9.58 -24.12 -35.96
C SER A 2 -9.46 -23.70 -34.50
N ARG A 3 -8.86 -24.55 -33.66
CA ARG A 3 -8.53 -24.28 -32.24
C ARG A 3 -7.78 -22.95 -32.02
N ARG A 4 -7.17 -22.38 -33.08
CA ARG A 4 -6.47 -21.09 -33.04
C ARG A 4 -7.40 -19.87 -32.93
N ILE A 5 -8.67 -19.97 -33.37
CA ILE A 5 -9.63 -18.85 -33.27
C ILE A 5 -10.29 -18.82 -31.89
N VAL A 6 -10.44 -19.97 -31.23
CA VAL A 6 -10.95 -20.04 -29.84
C VAL A 6 -9.89 -19.54 -28.85
N LEU A 7 -8.59 -19.79 -29.11
CA LEU A 7 -7.51 -19.25 -28.27
C LEU A 7 -7.37 -17.72 -28.41
N MET A 8 -7.59 -17.15 -29.59
CA MET A 8 -7.53 -15.69 -29.80
C MET A 8 -8.72 -14.95 -29.17
N LEU A 9 -9.90 -15.57 -29.09
CA LEU A 9 -11.05 -14.98 -28.39
C LEU A 9 -10.96 -15.14 -26.87
N ALA A 10 -10.25 -16.16 -26.37
CA ALA A 10 -9.90 -16.25 -24.95
C ALA A 10 -8.86 -15.19 -24.56
N VAL A 11 -7.84 -14.93 -25.39
CA VAL A 11 -6.83 -13.90 -25.12
C VAL A 11 -7.38 -12.47 -25.22
N LEU A 12 -8.38 -12.21 -26.09
CA LEU A 12 -9.02 -10.88 -26.16
C LEU A 12 -10.01 -10.59 -25.01
N GLY A 13 -10.46 -11.61 -24.27
CA GLY A 13 -11.29 -11.45 -23.08
C GLY A 13 -10.53 -10.99 -21.83
N PHE A 14 -9.19 -10.95 -21.90
CA PHE A 14 -8.29 -10.63 -20.78
C PHE A 14 -7.51 -9.32 -20.96
N CYS A 15 -7.86 -8.50 -21.95
CA CYS A 15 -7.42 -7.08 -22.01
C CYS A 15 -8.36 -6.14 -21.23
N LEU A 16 -9.21 -6.67 -20.35
CA LEU A 16 -9.69 -5.90 -19.20
C LEU A 16 -8.63 -6.09 -18.12
N VAL A 17 -7.57 -5.29 -18.21
CA VAL A 17 -6.74 -5.02 -17.04
C VAL A 17 -7.73 -4.57 -15.96
N PRO A 18 -7.91 -5.30 -14.84
CA PRO A 18 -8.61 -4.71 -13.72
C PRO A 18 -7.80 -3.47 -13.39
N ALA A 19 -8.42 -2.29 -13.54
CA ALA A 19 -7.85 -1.06 -13.03
C ALA A 19 -7.40 -1.36 -11.58
N VAL A 20 -6.18 -0.92 -11.22
CA VAL A 20 -5.76 -0.77 -9.81
C VAL A 20 -7.00 -0.41 -9.03
N GLN A 21 -7.40 -1.20 -8.02
CA GLN A 21 -8.74 -1.13 -7.46
C GLN A 21 -9.06 0.31 -7.05
N ALA A 22 -9.78 0.98 -7.94
CA ALA A 22 -10.11 2.38 -7.85
C ALA A 22 -11.16 2.49 -6.76
N ALA A 23 -10.85 3.17 -5.66
CA ALA A 23 -11.88 3.48 -4.69
C ALA A 23 -12.98 4.32 -5.36
N ASP A 24 -14.23 3.99 -5.08
CA ASP A 24 -15.39 4.81 -5.43
C ASP A 24 -15.51 5.94 -4.38
N ILE A 25 -15.06 7.15 -4.76
CA ILE A 25 -15.01 8.33 -3.90
C ILE A 25 -16.17 9.27 -4.21
N ILE A 26 -16.94 9.66 -3.20
CA ILE A 26 -17.85 10.81 -3.32
C ILE A 26 -17.13 12.05 -2.80
N LEU A 27 -16.88 13.01 -3.70
CA LEU A 27 -16.33 14.32 -3.36
C LEU A 27 -17.46 15.31 -3.09
N ILE A 28 -17.62 15.69 -1.82
CA ILE A 28 -18.61 16.67 -1.41
C ILE A 28 -18.04 18.07 -1.58
N SER A 29 -18.64 18.80 -2.52
CA SER A 29 -18.30 20.18 -2.83
C SER A 29 -19.56 20.98 -3.20
N GLN A 30 -19.48 22.31 -3.09
CA GLN A 30 -20.51 23.23 -3.57
C GLN A 30 -20.09 23.89 -4.90
N VAL A 31 -20.98 24.68 -5.47
CA VAL A 31 -20.68 25.45 -6.69
C VAL A 31 -19.96 26.73 -6.27
N TYR A 32 -18.64 26.72 -6.36
CA TYR A 32 -17.79 27.88 -6.06
C TYR A 32 -16.83 28.15 -7.21
N ASP A 33 -16.85 29.40 -7.65
CA ASP A 33 -15.96 30.02 -8.64
C ASP A 33 -15.77 31.46 -8.12
N THR A 34 -14.96 31.58 -7.07
CA THR A 34 -14.92 32.79 -6.24
C THR A 34 -14.13 33.91 -6.92
N ASP A 35 -13.16 33.55 -7.76
CA ASP A 35 -12.38 34.49 -8.56
C ASP A 35 -12.98 34.77 -9.94
N GLY A 36 -13.99 33.99 -10.37
CA GLY A 36 -14.81 34.25 -11.54
C GLY A 36 -14.13 33.85 -12.85
N ASP A 37 -13.25 32.86 -12.84
CA ASP A 37 -12.52 32.38 -14.00
C ASP A 37 -13.31 31.34 -14.83
N GLY A 38 -14.47 30.90 -14.32
CA GLY A 38 -15.34 29.91 -14.95
C GLY A 38 -15.02 28.46 -14.59
N ILE A 39 -14.07 28.23 -13.69
CA ILE A 39 -13.64 26.92 -13.18
C ILE A 39 -14.10 26.80 -11.72
N GLN A 40 -14.40 25.58 -11.28
CA GLN A 40 -14.72 25.37 -9.87
C GLN A 40 -13.44 25.47 -9.04
N ASP A 41 -13.50 26.20 -7.92
CA ASP A 41 -12.33 26.52 -7.11
C ASP A 41 -11.53 25.27 -6.69
N ASP A 42 -12.19 24.13 -6.45
CA ASP A 42 -11.57 22.85 -6.07
C ASP A 42 -11.46 21.82 -7.21
N GLN A 43 -11.62 22.23 -8.48
CA GLN A 43 -11.51 21.32 -9.63
C GLN A 43 -10.18 20.56 -9.66
N ALA A 44 -9.08 21.20 -9.24
CA ALA A 44 -7.77 20.56 -9.19
C ALA A 44 -7.71 19.37 -8.21
N LEU A 45 -8.51 19.36 -7.14
CA LEU A 45 -8.62 18.20 -6.23
C LEU A 45 -9.36 17.05 -6.91
N GLU A 46 -10.45 17.34 -7.62
CA GLU A 46 -11.20 16.36 -8.40
C GLU A 46 -10.31 15.71 -9.47
N ASP A 47 -9.61 16.53 -10.26
CA ASP A 47 -8.71 16.08 -11.32
C ASP A 47 -7.57 15.22 -10.76
N TRP A 48 -7.00 15.61 -9.60
CA TRP A 48 -5.96 14.85 -8.93
C TRP A 48 -6.45 13.48 -8.47
N LEU A 49 -7.62 13.39 -7.82
CA LEU A 49 -8.20 12.10 -7.40
C LEU A 49 -8.46 11.15 -8.58
N VAL A 50 -8.93 11.69 -9.72
CA VAL A 50 -9.11 10.89 -10.95
C VAL A 50 -7.75 10.45 -11.52
N ALA A 51 -6.73 11.30 -11.47
CA ALA A 51 -5.38 10.96 -11.92
C ALA A 51 -4.71 9.88 -11.05
N GLU A 52 -5.04 9.81 -9.76
CA GLU A 52 -4.68 8.70 -8.85
C GLU A 52 -5.43 7.39 -9.16
N GLY A 53 -6.34 7.41 -10.14
CA GLY A 53 -7.05 6.24 -10.64
C GLY A 53 -8.39 5.99 -9.96
N HIS A 54 -8.86 6.88 -9.07
CA HIS A 54 -10.14 6.71 -8.38
C HIS A 54 -11.35 7.03 -9.29
N THR A 55 -12.48 6.37 -9.02
CA THR A 55 -13.78 6.82 -9.55
C THR A 55 -14.28 7.93 -8.65
N VAL A 56 -14.50 9.13 -9.18
CA VAL A 56 -14.92 10.29 -8.37
C VAL A 56 -16.31 10.76 -8.78
N ASP A 57 -17.26 10.73 -7.85
CA ASP A 57 -18.60 11.31 -8.02
C ASP A 57 -18.67 12.70 -7.39
N VAL A 58 -18.92 13.72 -8.22
CA VAL A 58 -19.01 15.12 -7.80
C VAL A 58 -20.36 15.72 -8.19
N GLN A 59 -21.32 15.62 -7.27
CA GLN A 59 -22.64 16.24 -7.42
C GLN A 59 -22.70 17.56 -6.63
N ARG A 60 -22.14 18.62 -7.23
CA ARG A 60 -21.95 19.91 -6.54
C ARG A 60 -23.26 20.47 -5.98
N GLY A 61 -23.27 20.75 -4.68
CA GLY A 61 -24.45 21.25 -3.94
C GLY A 61 -25.56 20.23 -3.68
N ASN A 62 -25.51 19.02 -4.27
CA ASN A 62 -26.54 17.99 -4.07
C ASN A 62 -26.59 17.50 -2.62
N TRP A 63 -25.45 17.46 -1.94
CA TRP A 63 -25.31 16.79 -0.64
C TRP A 63 -25.67 17.66 0.57
N ILE A 64 -26.08 18.92 0.38
CA ILE A 64 -26.37 19.85 1.49
C ILE A 64 -27.51 19.34 2.39
N ASP A 65 -28.59 18.88 1.77
CA ASP A 65 -29.74 18.28 2.43
C ASP A 65 -29.76 16.78 2.15
N LEU A 66 -29.60 15.98 3.21
CA LEU A 66 -29.59 14.52 3.13
C LEU A 66 -31.00 13.97 3.28
N ASP A 67 -31.39 13.12 2.33
CA ASP A 67 -32.55 12.25 2.39
C ASP A 67 -32.08 10.77 2.50
N PRO A 68 -32.98 9.81 2.76
CA PRO A 68 -32.60 8.41 2.90
C PRO A 68 -31.83 7.84 1.70
N ASN A 69 -32.15 8.25 0.47
CA ASN A 69 -31.48 7.74 -0.73
C ASN A 69 -30.07 8.32 -0.85
N LYS A 70 -29.87 9.58 -0.47
CA LYS A 70 -28.53 10.18 -0.43
C LYS A 70 -27.66 9.54 0.65
N ILE A 71 -28.23 9.22 1.81
CA ILE A 71 -27.50 8.49 2.86
C ILE A 71 -27.12 7.09 2.37
N GLU A 72 -28.03 6.40 1.69
CA GLU A 72 -27.74 5.10 1.08
C GLU A 72 -26.61 5.20 0.04
N ALA A 73 -26.64 6.21 -0.84
CA ALA A 73 -25.58 6.46 -1.80
C ALA A 73 -24.23 6.76 -1.12
N LEU A 74 -24.22 7.59 -0.07
CA LEU A 74 -23.02 7.88 0.72
C LEU A 74 -22.45 6.62 1.37
N ASN A 75 -23.32 5.77 1.93
CA ASN A 75 -22.92 4.51 2.58
C ASN A 75 -22.49 3.40 1.61
N ALA A 76 -22.78 3.56 0.31
CA ALA A 76 -22.38 2.62 -0.74
C ALA A 76 -21.01 2.94 -1.34
N ALA A 77 -20.47 4.16 -1.10
CA ALA A 77 -19.14 4.55 -1.53
C ALA A 77 -18.06 3.95 -0.61
N ASP A 78 -16.83 3.85 -1.11
CA ASP A 78 -15.67 3.39 -0.35
C ASP A 78 -15.14 4.50 0.57
N LEU A 79 -15.19 5.75 0.11
CA LEU A 79 -14.71 6.91 0.84
C LEU A 79 -15.53 8.16 0.50
N ILE A 80 -15.71 9.02 1.50
CA ILE A 80 -16.24 10.37 1.30
C ILE A 80 -15.13 11.38 1.59
N ILE A 81 -14.90 12.32 0.68
CA ILE A 81 -14.01 13.46 0.91
C ILE A 81 -14.85 14.72 0.87
N MET A 82 -14.79 15.53 1.93
CA MET A 82 -15.47 16.81 1.97
C MET A 82 -14.49 17.95 1.77
N SER A 83 -14.58 18.56 0.59
CA SER A 83 -13.73 19.67 0.16
C SER A 83 -13.90 20.91 1.05
N ARG A 84 -12.87 21.76 1.07
CA ARG A 84 -12.95 23.10 1.65
C ARG A 84 -13.88 24.03 0.86
N ALA A 85 -14.18 23.73 -0.41
CA ALA A 85 -15.17 24.43 -1.22
C ALA A 85 -16.62 24.14 -0.78
N THR A 86 -16.91 24.35 0.51
CA THR A 86 -18.23 24.17 1.15
C THR A 86 -18.51 25.32 2.13
N ASN A 87 -19.75 25.79 2.17
CA ASN A 87 -20.20 26.70 3.22
C ASN A 87 -20.60 25.92 4.47
N SER A 88 -19.80 25.98 5.54
CA SER A 88 -20.11 25.24 6.77
C SER A 88 -21.50 25.53 7.37
N GLY A 89 -22.07 26.72 7.12
CA GLY A 89 -23.40 27.10 7.61
C GLY A 89 -24.52 26.25 7.01
N ASP A 90 -24.38 25.80 5.76
CA ASP A 90 -25.41 25.03 5.06
C ASP A 90 -25.57 23.61 5.62
N TYR A 91 -24.53 23.10 6.30
CA TYR A 91 -24.43 21.73 6.80
C TYR A 91 -24.68 21.59 8.32
N ALA A 92 -25.06 22.67 9.02
CA ALA A 92 -25.05 22.71 10.49
C ALA A 92 -26.41 22.94 11.17
N GLY A 93 -27.51 22.93 10.41
CA GLY A 93 -28.85 23.21 10.94
C GLY A 93 -29.73 21.97 11.11
N GLY A 94 -30.56 21.95 12.16
CA GLY A 94 -31.56 20.89 12.38
C GLY A 94 -30.93 19.50 12.56
N GLU A 95 -31.52 18.49 11.93
CA GLU A 95 -31.03 17.10 12.00
C GLU A 95 -29.78 16.84 11.14
N LYS A 96 -29.33 17.82 10.34
CA LYS A 96 -28.22 17.63 9.38
C LYS A 96 -26.95 17.12 10.03
N VAL A 97 -26.61 17.66 11.21
CA VAL A 97 -25.40 17.26 11.95
C VAL A 97 -25.46 15.77 12.30
N THR A 98 -26.58 15.32 12.86
CA THR A 98 -26.81 13.91 13.20
C THR A 98 -26.80 13.04 11.95
N GLN A 99 -27.42 13.48 10.84
CA GLN A 99 -27.43 12.72 9.59
C GLN A 99 -26.02 12.52 9.04
N TRP A 100 -25.21 13.58 8.94
CA TRP A 100 -23.82 13.49 8.47
C TRP A 100 -22.96 12.62 9.37
N ASN A 101 -23.08 12.79 10.69
CA ASN A 101 -22.33 11.97 11.63
C ASN A 101 -22.76 10.50 11.57
N SER A 102 -24.01 10.17 11.21
CA SER A 102 -24.53 8.79 11.12
C SER A 102 -24.08 7.98 9.90
N VAL A 103 -23.50 8.61 8.88
CA VAL A 103 -22.98 7.92 7.67
C VAL A 103 -21.93 6.89 8.08
N THR A 104 -21.97 5.66 7.57
CA THR A 104 -21.04 4.58 7.99
C THR A 104 -19.78 4.52 7.16
N THR A 105 -19.79 5.08 5.94
CA THR A 105 -18.58 5.17 5.10
C THR A 105 -17.55 6.09 5.76
N PRO A 106 -16.24 5.76 5.70
CA PRO A 106 -15.16 6.62 6.16
C PRO A 106 -15.22 8.02 5.52
N LEU A 107 -14.87 9.05 6.28
CA LEU A 107 -14.97 10.44 5.81
C LEU A 107 -13.72 11.25 6.13
N ILE A 108 -13.10 11.85 5.11
CA ILE A 108 -12.05 12.88 5.25
C ILE A 108 -12.70 14.26 5.15
N GLN A 109 -12.45 15.12 6.13
CA GLN A 109 -12.99 16.46 6.22
C GLN A 109 -11.86 17.50 6.05
N MET A 110 -11.88 18.26 4.94
CA MET A 110 -10.81 19.23 4.59
C MET A 110 -11.01 20.67 5.08
N SER A 111 -12.17 20.96 5.67
CA SER A 111 -12.59 22.25 6.22
C SER A 111 -12.65 22.27 7.75
N ALA A 112 -11.64 22.87 8.39
CA ALA A 112 -11.67 23.11 9.85
C ALA A 112 -12.91 23.87 10.34
N TYR A 113 -13.67 24.54 9.47
CA TYR A 113 -14.93 25.18 9.87
C TYR A 113 -16.03 24.20 10.20
N LEU A 114 -16.11 23.04 9.51
CA LEU A 114 -17.20 22.07 9.67
C LEU A 114 -17.07 21.24 10.95
N VAL A 115 -15.85 20.92 11.38
CA VAL A 115 -15.58 20.05 12.53
C VAL A 115 -15.92 20.69 13.89
N ARG A 116 -16.17 22.00 13.94
CA ARG A 116 -16.36 22.79 15.17
C ARG A 116 -17.59 22.40 15.99
N ASN A 117 -17.58 22.81 17.26
CA ASN A 117 -18.68 22.59 18.21
C ASN A 117 -19.95 23.43 17.97
N ASN A 118 -19.92 24.33 16.99
CA ASN A 118 -21.10 25.04 16.51
C ASN A 118 -21.48 24.60 15.08
N ARG A 119 -20.94 23.47 14.63
CA ARG A 119 -21.17 22.82 13.34
C ARG A 119 -21.37 21.31 13.57
N TRP A 120 -20.43 20.46 13.19
CA TRP A 120 -20.60 19.01 13.28
C TRP A 120 -20.25 18.38 14.63
N ASN A 121 -19.70 19.16 15.56
CA ASN A 121 -19.31 18.69 16.90
C ASN A 121 -18.25 17.59 16.89
N TRP A 122 -17.29 17.62 15.98
CA TRP A 122 -16.14 16.71 16.03
C TRP A 122 -15.08 17.19 17.02
N VAL A 123 -14.90 18.51 17.13
CA VAL A 123 -13.91 19.11 18.04
C VAL A 123 -14.63 20.14 18.92
N ASN A 124 -14.34 20.13 20.23
CA ASN A 124 -14.91 21.07 21.19
C ASN A 124 -14.26 22.47 21.12
N SER A 125 -14.22 23.05 19.91
CA SER A 125 -13.70 24.38 19.68
C SER A 125 -14.49 25.07 18.58
N SER A 126 -14.55 26.41 18.66
CA SER A 126 -15.09 27.27 17.59
C SER A 126 -14.01 28.10 16.89
N THR A 127 -12.76 28.03 17.38
CA THR A 127 -11.62 28.82 16.92
C THR A 127 -11.00 28.19 15.69
N VAL A 128 -10.67 29.00 14.69
CA VAL A 128 -9.95 28.58 13.48
C VAL A 128 -8.77 29.51 13.28
N ALA A 129 -7.59 28.94 13.04
CA ALA A 129 -6.41 29.67 12.59
C ALA A 129 -6.31 29.57 11.07
N ASN A 130 -5.90 30.64 10.39
CA ASN A 130 -5.74 30.68 8.93
C ASN A 130 -4.29 31.07 8.56
N PRO A 131 -3.28 30.28 8.95
CA PRO A 131 -1.90 30.59 8.60
C PRO A 131 -1.66 30.52 7.08
N VAL A 132 -0.72 31.32 6.60
CA VAL A 132 -0.27 31.31 5.20
C VAL A 132 0.94 30.37 5.08
N GLY A 133 0.83 29.32 4.26
CA GLY A 133 1.96 28.44 3.93
C GLY A 133 2.65 27.78 5.14
N ALA A 134 1.92 27.52 6.23
CA ALA A 134 2.51 26.91 7.43
C ALA A 134 3.14 25.55 7.13
N ALA A 135 4.26 25.27 7.80
CA ALA A 135 4.75 23.90 7.90
C ALA A 135 3.85 23.09 8.85
N MET A 136 3.70 21.81 8.57
CA MET A 136 3.03 20.84 9.43
C MET A 136 4.07 20.17 10.33
N GLU A 137 3.72 19.95 11.59
CA GLU A 137 4.50 19.17 12.57
C GLU A 137 3.78 17.85 12.85
N ALA A 138 4.48 16.75 12.61
CA ALA A 138 4.06 15.40 12.97
C ALA A 138 4.06 15.24 14.50
N VAL A 139 2.89 14.94 15.06
CA VAL A 139 2.73 14.62 16.48
C VAL A 139 2.89 13.12 16.69
N ASP A 140 2.37 12.33 15.75
CA ASP A 140 2.52 10.89 15.69
C ASP A 140 3.29 10.52 14.42
N THR A 141 4.63 10.43 14.54
CA THR A 141 5.53 10.09 13.42
C THR A 141 5.39 8.66 12.96
N ASP A 142 4.84 7.78 13.80
CA ASP A 142 4.66 6.35 13.48
C ASP A 142 3.35 6.12 12.72
N SER A 143 2.49 7.14 12.62
CA SER A 143 1.27 7.09 11.83
C SER A 143 1.57 6.85 10.35
N SER A 144 0.86 5.90 9.75
CA SER A 144 1.00 5.60 8.32
C SER A 144 0.62 6.77 7.41
N VAL A 145 0.00 7.85 7.92
CA VAL A 145 -0.19 9.09 7.18
C VAL A 145 1.14 9.73 6.77
N PHE A 146 2.22 9.57 7.54
CA PHE A 146 3.54 10.12 7.23
C PHE A 146 4.46 9.18 6.43
N ARG A 147 3.97 8.00 6.00
CA ARG A 147 4.80 7.04 5.23
C ARG A 147 5.34 7.68 3.95
N PHE A 148 6.63 7.48 3.66
CA PHE A 148 7.32 8.04 2.49
C PHE A 148 7.27 9.57 2.39
N VAL A 149 6.97 10.28 3.48
CA VAL A 149 7.00 11.74 3.55
C VAL A 149 8.32 12.15 4.21
N PRO A 150 9.22 12.86 3.50
CA PRO A 150 10.45 13.33 4.10
C PRO A 150 10.16 14.32 5.24
N LEU A 151 10.56 13.98 6.46
CA LEU A 151 10.47 14.89 7.61
C LEU A 151 11.80 15.64 7.80
N ALA A 152 11.70 16.94 8.02
CA ALA A 152 12.82 17.81 8.35
C ALA A 152 12.94 18.00 9.87
N SER A 153 14.16 18.26 10.34
CA SER A 153 14.43 18.57 11.75
C SER A 153 13.65 19.81 12.20
N ALA A 154 13.05 19.75 13.39
CA ALA A 154 12.38 20.90 14.01
C ALA A 154 13.32 22.11 14.20
N ASP A 155 14.56 21.86 14.63
CA ASP A 155 15.66 22.84 14.61
C ASP A 155 16.79 22.34 13.71
N PRO A 156 17.01 22.94 12.53
CA PRO A 156 18.10 22.53 11.63
C PRO A 156 19.50 22.84 12.19
N ASN A 157 19.62 23.61 13.28
CA ASN A 157 20.89 23.91 13.93
C ASN A 157 21.22 22.97 15.09
N ASP A 158 20.28 22.14 15.55
CA ASP A 158 20.51 21.10 16.55
C ASP A 158 20.56 19.72 15.88
N PRO A 159 21.72 19.04 15.81
CA PRO A 159 21.81 17.72 15.21
C PRO A 159 21.04 16.63 15.97
N ASN A 160 20.52 16.91 17.17
CA ASN A 160 19.69 16.00 17.94
C ASN A 160 18.20 16.34 17.87
N SER A 161 17.83 17.40 17.16
CA SER A 161 16.42 17.76 17.00
C SER A 161 15.71 16.71 16.14
N PRO A 162 14.50 16.27 16.55
CA PRO A 162 13.78 15.23 15.83
C PRO A 162 13.30 15.76 14.46
N ALA A 163 13.27 14.86 13.48
CA ALA A 163 12.70 15.12 12.16
C ALA A 163 11.17 14.96 12.24
N VAL A 164 10.45 16.08 12.26
CA VAL A 164 8.98 16.12 12.45
C VAL A 164 8.27 17.12 11.55
N LEU A 165 9.01 17.93 10.78
CA LEU A 165 8.42 18.99 9.97
C LEU A 165 8.25 18.58 8.52
N VAL A 166 7.12 18.95 7.91
CA VAL A 166 6.87 18.80 6.48
C VAL A 166 6.17 20.04 5.93
N GLN A 167 6.59 20.50 4.74
CA GLN A 167 5.91 21.58 4.04
C GLN A 167 4.74 21.01 3.23
N ALA A 168 3.62 20.72 3.90
CA ALA A 168 2.47 20.06 3.27
C ALA A 168 1.68 20.96 2.30
N VAL A 169 1.65 22.28 2.53
CA VAL A 169 0.86 23.22 1.70
C VAL A 169 1.73 24.24 0.99
N ASP A 170 1.33 24.59 -0.23
CA ASP A 170 1.86 25.70 -1.01
C ASP A 170 1.22 27.02 -0.53
N GLY A 171 2.05 27.89 0.06
CA GLY A 171 1.65 29.22 0.50
C GLY A 171 1.39 30.22 -0.62
N THR A 172 1.49 29.82 -1.89
CA THR A 172 1.30 30.68 -3.06
C THR A 172 0.03 30.38 -3.85
N THR A 173 -0.62 29.23 -3.63
CA THR A 173 -1.91 28.89 -4.26
C THR A 173 -3.04 29.70 -3.64
N GLY A 174 -3.84 30.40 -4.46
CA GLY A 174 -4.96 31.22 -3.99
C GLY A 174 -4.50 32.29 -2.99
N THR A 175 -4.99 32.22 -1.75
CA THR A 175 -4.54 33.10 -0.65
C THR A 175 -3.31 32.59 0.10
N GLY A 176 -2.91 31.34 -0.17
CA GLY A 176 -1.92 30.60 0.62
C GLY A 176 -2.41 30.20 2.02
N GLN A 177 -3.62 30.60 2.41
CA GLN A 177 -4.16 30.31 3.74
C GLN A 177 -4.84 28.94 3.78
N THR A 178 -4.47 28.14 4.78
CA THR A 178 -5.17 26.89 5.11
C THR A 178 -5.84 27.04 6.46
N SER A 179 -7.13 26.70 6.57
CA SER A 179 -7.88 26.79 7.82
C SER A 179 -7.59 25.60 8.72
N LEU A 180 -7.08 25.84 9.93
CA LEU A 180 -6.75 24.83 10.95
C LEU A 180 -7.62 25.02 12.20
N ILE A 181 -7.97 23.94 12.91
CA ILE A 181 -8.77 24.05 14.14
C ILE A 181 -7.90 24.55 15.28
N GLY A 182 -8.29 25.63 15.95
CA GLY A 182 -7.48 26.36 16.95
C GLY A 182 -7.45 25.71 18.33
N THR A 183 -7.26 24.39 18.39
CA THR A 183 -6.99 23.60 19.60
C THR A 183 -6.24 22.33 19.21
N LEU A 184 -5.48 21.77 20.15
CA LEU A 184 -4.85 20.45 20.03
C LEU A 184 -5.66 19.35 20.74
N ASP A 185 -6.67 19.72 21.53
CA ASP A 185 -7.56 18.77 22.19
C ASP A 185 -8.63 18.26 21.22
N MET A 186 -8.43 17.04 20.73
CA MET A 186 -9.32 16.34 19.80
C MET A 186 -10.41 15.50 20.52
N GLY A 187 -10.59 15.69 21.83
CA GLY A 187 -11.55 14.93 22.62
C GLY A 187 -11.17 13.45 22.68
N ASN A 188 -12.06 12.59 22.19
CA ASN A 188 -11.83 11.15 22.11
C ASN A 188 -11.13 10.73 20.79
N GLY A 189 -10.69 11.70 19.98
CA GLY A 189 -9.90 11.47 18.78
C GLY A 189 -8.39 11.50 19.04
N GLN A 190 -7.64 10.93 18.10
CA GLN A 190 -6.18 10.97 18.09
C GLN A 190 -5.68 12.14 17.25
N LEU A 191 -4.80 12.98 17.83
CA LEU A 191 -4.09 14.02 17.09
C LEU A 191 -2.89 13.41 16.37
N ILE A 192 -2.83 13.57 15.05
CA ILE A 192 -1.75 13.05 14.20
C ILE A 192 -0.77 14.17 13.83
N ALA A 193 -1.27 15.36 13.52
CA ALA A 193 -0.46 16.49 13.10
C ALA A 193 -1.04 17.84 13.51
N LYS A 194 -0.19 18.84 13.68
CA LYS A 194 -0.55 20.23 13.96
C LYS A 194 0.23 21.21 13.06
N GLY A 195 -0.13 22.48 13.08
CA GLY A 195 0.73 23.52 12.50
C GLY A 195 2.01 23.70 13.32
N ALA A 196 3.16 23.76 12.66
CA ALA A 196 4.44 24.05 13.31
C ALA A 196 4.37 25.41 14.02
N ASP A 197 4.81 25.46 15.28
CA ASP A 197 4.73 26.65 16.15
C ASP A 197 3.30 27.19 16.37
N LEU A 198 2.26 26.39 16.11
CA LEU A 198 0.86 26.75 16.27
C LEU A 198 0.14 25.76 17.19
N ASP A 199 -0.69 26.27 18.10
CA ASP A 199 -1.66 25.48 18.86
C ASP A 199 -2.93 25.22 18.02
N ALA A 200 -2.74 24.68 16.80
CA ALA A 200 -3.80 24.40 15.86
C ALA A 200 -3.64 23.03 15.22
N ALA A 201 -4.61 22.14 15.44
CA ALA A 201 -4.58 20.80 14.87
C ALA A 201 -4.84 20.83 13.36
N TRP A 202 -4.18 19.91 12.67
CA TRP A 202 -4.19 19.79 11.22
C TRP A 202 -4.79 18.47 10.79
N ILE A 203 -4.28 17.37 11.35
CA ILE A 203 -4.74 16.01 11.10
C ILE A 203 -5.15 15.36 12.41
N ALA A 204 -6.35 14.80 12.45
CA ALA A 204 -6.86 14.03 13.59
C ALA A 204 -7.83 12.95 13.12
N VAL A 205 -7.92 11.85 13.87
CA VAL A 205 -8.75 10.68 13.53
C VAL A 205 -9.66 10.30 14.69
N TRP A 206 -10.87 9.85 14.38
CA TRP A 206 -11.80 9.19 15.31
C TRP A 206 -12.27 7.87 14.72
N ASP A 207 -12.21 6.82 15.53
CA ASP A 207 -12.73 5.50 15.15
C ASP A 207 -14.27 5.50 15.04
N ALA A 208 -14.80 4.60 14.22
CA ALA A 208 -16.23 4.36 14.15
C ALA A 208 -16.81 3.98 15.52
N GLY A 209 -17.98 4.54 15.85
CA GLY A 209 -18.68 4.32 17.12
C GLY A 209 -18.21 5.19 18.28
N VAL A 210 -17.19 6.03 18.09
CA VAL A 210 -16.67 6.93 19.14
C VAL A 210 -17.48 8.23 19.19
N GLU A 211 -17.91 8.63 20.39
CA GLU A 211 -18.40 10.00 20.62
C GLU A 211 -17.22 10.96 20.50
N PHE A 212 -17.36 12.03 19.72
CA PHE A 212 -16.23 12.90 19.37
C PHE A 212 -15.51 13.53 20.57
N TYR A 213 -16.28 13.97 21.57
CA TYR A 213 -15.78 14.43 22.86
C TYR A 213 -16.89 14.32 23.91
N ASP A 214 -16.53 14.27 25.19
CA ASP A 214 -17.50 14.16 26.28
C ASP A 214 -18.57 15.25 26.21
N GLY A 215 -19.82 14.82 26.02
CA GLY A 215 -20.98 15.70 25.96
C GLY A 215 -21.26 16.31 24.58
N ALA A 216 -20.56 15.88 23.53
CA ALA A 216 -20.88 16.25 22.15
C ALA A 216 -22.29 15.77 21.74
N GLY A 217 -22.71 14.61 22.24
CA GLY A 217 -23.93 13.93 21.83
C GLY A 217 -23.91 13.48 20.36
N GLN A 218 -22.71 13.43 19.76
CA GLN A 218 -22.48 13.13 18.35
C GLN A 218 -21.40 12.05 18.24
N ILE A 219 -21.67 11.03 17.44
CA ILE A 219 -20.85 9.82 17.31
C ILE A 219 -20.42 9.66 15.86
N ALA A 220 -19.18 9.23 15.65
CA ALA A 220 -18.66 8.85 14.34
C ALA A 220 -19.38 7.59 13.83
N GLY A 221 -20.25 7.69 12.81
CA GLY A 221 -20.94 6.54 12.22
C GLY A 221 -20.01 5.59 11.46
N GLY A 222 -18.94 6.13 10.90
CA GLY A 222 -17.77 5.43 10.36
C GLY A 222 -16.51 6.19 10.78
N THR A 223 -15.32 5.69 10.42
CA THR A 223 -14.06 6.37 10.73
C THR A 223 -14.09 7.80 10.19
N ARG A 224 -13.56 8.76 10.97
CA ARG A 224 -13.50 10.18 10.61
C ARG A 224 -12.07 10.66 10.67
N MET A 225 -11.67 11.40 9.64
CA MET A 225 -10.40 12.11 9.64
C MET A 225 -10.67 13.58 9.34
N MET A 226 -10.15 14.45 10.19
CA MET A 226 -9.92 15.84 9.81
C MET A 226 -8.56 15.88 9.10
N PHE A 227 -8.50 16.41 7.88
CA PHE A 227 -7.26 16.64 7.14
C PHE A 227 -7.36 18.04 6.52
N SER A 228 -6.97 19.07 7.25
CA SER A 228 -7.22 20.45 6.79
C SER A 228 -6.42 20.79 5.54
N ALA A 229 -7.09 21.08 4.42
CA ALA A 229 -6.44 21.43 3.16
C ALA A 229 -7.42 22.19 2.25
N GLY A 230 -6.89 22.83 1.21
CA GLY A 230 -7.64 23.76 0.39
C GLY A 230 -7.59 25.20 0.92
N THR A 231 -7.57 26.16 0.00
CA THR A 231 -7.40 27.58 0.35
C THR A 231 -8.62 28.18 1.07
N GLN A 232 -8.38 29.08 2.01
CA GLN A 232 -9.39 30.01 2.53
C GLN A 232 -9.59 31.16 1.54
N GLU A 233 -10.83 31.56 1.32
CA GLU A 233 -11.16 32.74 0.50
C GLU A 233 -10.90 34.05 1.25
N VAL A 234 -10.24 35.01 0.58
CA VAL A 234 -10.09 36.40 1.03
C VAL A 234 -10.32 37.33 -0.17
N GLY A 235 -11.55 37.81 -0.32
CA GLY A 235 -11.95 38.61 -1.48
C GLY A 235 -12.20 37.72 -2.70
N ALA A 236 -11.71 38.12 -3.88
CA ALA A 236 -11.87 37.39 -5.14
C ALA A 236 -10.71 36.40 -5.35
N THR A 237 -10.58 35.44 -4.45
CA THR A 237 -9.59 34.36 -4.51
C THR A 237 -10.30 33.03 -4.35
N PRO A 238 -9.84 31.96 -5.03
CA PRO A 238 -10.46 30.64 -4.94
C PRO A 238 -10.66 30.14 -3.50
N GLN A 239 -11.84 29.59 -3.22
CA GLN A 239 -12.20 28.88 -2.00
C GLN A 239 -11.99 27.37 -2.16
N GLY A 240 -11.03 26.80 -1.46
CA GLY A 240 -10.76 25.36 -1.49
C GLY A 240 -9.86 24.93 -2.64
N ALA A 241 -9.11 25.85 -3.25
CA ALA A 241 -8.13 25.49 -4.27
C ALA A 241 -7.11 24.50 -3.71
N PHE A 242 -6.83 23.46 -4.50
CA PHE A 242 -5.92 22.39 -4.14
C PHE A 242 -4.50 22.94 -3.97
N ASN A 243 -4.08 23.08 -2.72
CA ASN A 243 -2.88 23.78 -2.32
C ASN A 243 -1.83 22.86 -1.68
N LEU A 244 -1.88 21.57 -1.96
CA LEU A 244 -0.88 20.63 -1.45
C LEU A 244 0.41 20.72 -2.28
N THR A 245 1.56 20.63 -1.61
CA THR A 245 2.84 20.37 -2.28
C THR A 245 2.93 18.89 -2.66
N ALA A 246 4.01 18.45 -3.32
CA ALA A 246 4.23 17.02 -3.58
C ALA A 246 4.24 16.17 -2.29
N ASP A 247 4.84 16.67 -1.21
CA ASP A 247 4.83 16.00 0.09
C ASP A 247 3.42 16.03 0.72
N GLY A 248 2.67 17.12 0.52
CA GLY A 248 1.26 17.23 0.91
C GLY A 248 0.35 16.25 0.17
N GLU A 249 0.54 16.09 -1.14
CA GLU A 249 -0.17 15.10 -1.95
C GLU A 249 0.13 13.68 -1.45
N GLN A 250 1.39 13.39 -1.10
CA GLN A 250 1.75 12.11 -0.51
C GLN A 250 1.03 11.88 0.84
N LEU A 251 0.98 12.90 1.71
CA LEU A 251 0.17 12.84 2.94
C LEU A 251 -1.31 12.54 2.65
N LEU A 252 -1.91 13.15 1.62
CA LEU A 252 -3.30 12.90 1.25
C LEU A 252 -3.49 11.49 0.67
N ARG A 253 -2.58 10.99 -0.16
CA ARG A 253 -2.59 9.57 -0.62
C ARG A 253 -2.59 8.63 0.57
N ASN A 254 -1.69 8.87 1.54
CA ASN A 254 -1.58 8.05 2.74
C ASN A 254 -2.83 8.14 3.63
N ALA A 255 -3.43 9.33 3.74
CA ALA A 255 -4.69 9.53 4.44
C ALA A 255 -5.84 8.76 3.78
N ILE A 256 -5.95 8.78 2.45
CA ILE A 256 -6.94 7.99 1.70
C ILE A 256 -6.73 6.50 1.97
N SER A 257 -5.49 6.01 1.84
CA SER A 257 -5.15 4.61 2.12
C SER A 257 -5.45 4.17 3.54
N TYR A 258 -5.13 5.02 4.53
CA TYR A 258 -5.46 4.80 5.94
C TYR A 258 -6.98 4.66 6.12
N MET A 259 -7.76 5.56 5.50
CA MET A 259 -9.22 5.57 5.62
C MET A 259 -9.88 4.39 4.90
N LEU A 260 -9.24 3.83 3.87
CA LEU A 260 -9.67 2.63 3.17
C LEU A 260 -9.20 1.32 3.85
N GLY A 261 -8.33 1.41 4.87
CA GLY A 261 -7.77 0.24 5.56
C GLY A 261 -6.90 -0.65 4.68
N ARG A 262 -6.19 -0.06 3.70
CA ARG A 262 -5.37 -0.82 2.74
C ARG A 262 -3.98 -1.13 3.32
N PRO A 263 -3.56 -2.41 3.33
CA PRO A 263 -2.23 -2.78 3.81
C PRO A 263 -1.15 -2.29 2.85
N LEU A 264 -0.06 -1.77 3.39
CA LEU A 264 1.13 -1.41 2.64
C LEU A 264 2.05 -2.62 2.44
N VAL A 265 2.26 -2.96 1.18
CA VAL A 265 3.25 -3.94 0.74
C VAL A 265 4.44 -3.22 0.12
N VAL A 266 5.62 -3.40 0.71
CA VAL A 266 6.88 -2.97 0.08
C VAL A 266 7.41 -4.11 -0.80
N TRP A 267 7.38 -3.89 -2.10
CA TRP A 267 7.84 -4.84 -3.13
C TRP A 267 9.29 -4.58 -3.51
N VAL A 268 10.21 -5.41 -3.01
CA VAL A 268 11.65 -5.25 -3.23
C VAL A 268 12.05 -5.89 -4.55
N SER A 269 12.57 -5.08 -5.49
CA SER A 269 12.83 -5.49 -6.89
C SER A 269 14.01 -4.72 -7.51
N PHE A 270 14.48 -5.12 -8.71
CA PHE A 270 15.37 -4.32 -9.56
C PHE A 270 14.69 -3.05 -10.08
N HIS A 271 13.36 -3.05 -10.18
CA HIS A 271 12.58 -2.02 -10.87
C HIS A 271 12.06 -0.97 -9.90
N ALA A 272 12.27 0.30 -10.22
CA ALA A 272 11.88 1.43 -9.37
C ALA A 272 10.39 1.78 -9.48
N ALA A 273 9.74 1.45 -10.59
CA ALA A 273 8.30 1.63 -10.80
C ALA A 273 7.77 0.52 -11.73
N ASP A 274 6.45 0.33 -11.76
CA ASP A 274 5.79 -0.67 -12.63
C ASP A 274 6.00 -0.37 -14.11
N ASP A 275 6.00 0.91 -14.50
CA ASP A 275 6.21 1.41 -15.86
C ASP A 275 7.68 1.79 -16.15
N ALA A 276 8.59 1.51 -15.20
CA ALA A 276 10.01 1.81 -15.31
C ALA A 276 10.86 0.55 -15.10
N PRO A 277 10.97 -0.34 -16.12
CA PRO A 277 11.87 -1.46 -16.06
C PRO A 277 13.32 -0.99 -15.86
N SER A 278 14.11 -1.84 -15.21
CA SER A 278 15.53 -1.55 -15.02
C SER A 278 16.28 -1.72 -16.35
N GLY A 279 17.48 -1.15 -16.45
CA GLY A 279 18.21 -1.04 -17.72
C GLY A 279 18.45 -2.36 -18.44
N GLY A 280 18.73 -3.44 -17.71
CA GLY A 280 18.91 -4.79 -18.25
C GLY A 280 17.62 -5.40 -18.80
N ALA A 281 16.47 -5.14 -18.16
CA ALA A 281 15.17 -5.59 -18.65
C ALA A 281 14.72 -4.78 -19.88
N ALA A 282 14.86 -3.45 -19.83
CA ALA A 282 14.60 -2.58 -20.96
C ALA A 282 15.48 -2.94 -22.18
N GLY A 283 16.74 -3.34 -21.93
CA GLY A 283 17.68 -3.77 -22.96
C GLY A 283 17.26 -5.00 -23.76
N VAL A 284 16.29 -5.78 -23.26
CA VAL A 284 15.71 -6.94 -23.97
C VAL A 284 14.22 -6.77 -24.28
N GLY A 285 13.72 -5.53 -24.23
CA GLY A 285 12.42 -5.17 -24.79
C GLY A 285 11.27 -5.07 -23.79
N PHE A 286 11.52 -5.18 -22.47
CA PHE A 286 10.50 -4.86 -21.48
C PHE A 286 10.22 -3.35 -21.48
N THR A 287 8.94 -2.99 -21.46
CA THR A 287 8.46 -1.61 -21.27
C THR A 287 7.91 -1.37 -19.86
N GLU A 288 7.76 -2.45 -19.09
CA GLU A 288 7.26 -2.49 -17.72
C GLU A 288 8.17 -3.40 -16.90
N ALA A 289 8.13 -3.27 -15.58
CA ALA A 289 8.83 -4.16 -14.66
C ALA A 289 8.51 -5.64 -14.95
N ALA A 290 9.52 -6.51 -14.96
CA ALA A 290 9.33 -7.92 -15.36
C ALA A 290 8.42 -8.69 -14.38
N ASP A 291 8.37 -8.25 -13.13
CA ASP A 291 7.56 -8.82 -12.05
C ASP A 291 6.25 -8.05 -11.80
N LYS A 292 5.84 -7.11 -12.69
CA LYS A 292 4.63 -6.26 -12.54
C LYS A 292 3.34 -7.05 -12.32
N ALA A 293 3.18 -8.20 -12.95
CA ALA A 293 1.95 -8.98 -12.76
C ALA A 293 1.73 -9.45 -11.31
N TYR A 294 2.77 -9.53 -10.47
CA TYR A 294 2.61 -9.76 -9.04
C TYR A 294 2.12 -8.50 -8.30
N THR A 295 2.67 -7.33 -8.62
CA THR A 295 2.23 -6.07 -8.00
C THR A 295 0.81 -5.71 -8.41
N ASP A 296 0.43 -5.98 -9.67
CA ASP A 296 -0.95 -5.87 -10.15
C ASP A 296 -1.90 -6.78 -9.37
N LEU A 297 -1.51 -8.03 -9.12
CA LEU A 297 -2.30 -8.99 -8.35
C LEU A 297 -2.54 -8.52 -6.91
N LEU A 298 -1.52 -7.97 -6.26
CA LEU A 298 -1.62 -7.40 -4.91
C LEU A 298 -2.52 -6.15 -4.87
N GLN A 299 -2.35 -5.24 -5.83
CA GLN A 299 -3.17 -4.04 -5.96
C GLN A 299 -4.64 -4.39 -6.21
N ALA A 300 -4.91 -5.40 -7.03
CA ALA A 300 -6.25 -5.94 -7.26
C ALA A 300 -6.85 -6.61 -6.01
N ALA A 301 -6.01 -7.08 -5.08
CA ALA A 301 -6.42 -7.60 -3.78
C ALA A 301 -6.56 -6.52 -2.69
N GLY A 302 -6.51 -5.24 -3.07
CA GLY A 302 -6.72 -4.11 -2.16
C GLY A 302 -5.46 -3.64 -1.41
N CYS A 303 -4.28 -4.18 -1.72
CA CYS A 303 -3.03 -3.70 -1.13
C CYS A 303 -2.59 -2.38 -1.76
N ASP A 304 -1.92 -1.52 -0.99
CA ASP A 304 -1.05 -0.49 -1.55
C ASP A 304 0.32 -1.11 -1.79
N VAL A 305 0.87 -0.94 -2.98
CA VAL A 305 2.17 -1.53 -3.32
C VAL A 305 3.17 -0.44 -3.64
N VAL A 306 4.27 -0.41 -2.91
CA VAL A 306 5.41 0.49 -3.18
C VAL A 306 6.60 -0.35 -3.60
N ARG A 307 7.15 -0.03 -4.78
CA ARG A 307 8.40 -0.63 -5.23
C ARG A 307 9.58 -0.04 -4.50
N TYR A 308 10.43 -0.92 -3.99
CA TYR A 308 11.66 -0.56 -3.32
C TYR A 308 12.83 -1.18 -4.09
N VAL A 309 13.72 -0.33 -4.59
CA VAL A 309 14.89 -0.82 -5.32
C VAL A 309 15.81 -1.55 -4.34
N GLN A 310 16.01 -2.84 -4.60
CA GLN A 310 16.85 -3.70 -3.77
C GLN A 310 18.26 -3.14 -3.55
N THR A 311 18.76 -3.26 -2.31
CA THR A 311 20.07 -2.76 -1.88
C THR A 311 20.60 -3.58 -0.70
N GLY A 312 21.91 -3.55 -0.48
CA GLY A 312 22.54 -4.17 0.68
C GLY A 312 22.42 -3.35 1.97
N THR A 313 22.00 -2.10 1.87
CA THR A 313 21.80 -1.19 3.00
C THR A 313 20.40 -0.57 2.89
N PRO A 314 19.33 -1.37 3.08
CA PRO A 314 17.99 -0.83 3.05
C PRO A 314 17.80 0.24 4.12
N ASP A 315 16.96 1.21 3.81
CA ASP A 315 16.43 2.17 4.77
C ASP A 315 15.42 1.42 5.65
N LEU A 316 15.82 1.17 6.91
CA LEU A 316 15.02 0.38 7.85
C LEU A 316 13.75 1.11 8.28
N ASP A 317 13.72 2.44 8.26
CA ASP A 317 12.51 3.19 8.61
C ASP A 317 11.45 2.99 7.53
N VAL A 318 11.87 2.92 6.26
CA VAL A 318 10.99 2.61 5.13
C VAL A 318 10.48 1.18 5.17
N VAL A 319 11.37 0.18 5.28
CA VAL A 319 10.93 -1.22 5.17
C VAL A 319 10.19 -1.71 6.41
N ASN A 320 10.48 -1.18 7.60
CA ASN A 320 9.76 -1.54 8.82
C ASN A 320 8.42 -0.81 9.00
N ALA A 321 8.17 0.26 8.23
CA ALA A 321 6.86 0.92 8.17
C ALA A 321 5.84 0.16 7.30
N ALA A 322 6.26 -0.90 6.59
CA ALA A 322 5.37 -1.74 5.81
C ALA A 322 4.59 -2.72 6.69
N ASP A 323 3.34 -3.00 6.30
CA ASP A 323 2.59 -4.12 6.89
C ASP A 323 3.15 -5.46 6.39
N LEU A 324 3.74 -5.47 5.18
CA LEU A 324 4.43 -6.62 4.61
C LEU A 324 5.57 -6.19 3.67
N VAL A 325 6.73 -6.82 3.81
CA VAL A 325 7.83 -6.73 2.84
C VAL A 325 7.82 -7.97 1.95
N ILE A 326 7.84 -7.81 0.63
CA ILE A 326 8.01 -8.94 -0.30
C ILE A 326 9.30 -8.77 -1.08
N ILE A 327 10.26 -9.67 -0.87
CA ILE A 327 11.45 -9.78 -1.70
C ILE A 327 11.11 -10.57 -2.95
N SER A 328 11.02 -9.87 -4.08
CA SER A 328 10.68 -10.50 -5.35
C SER A 328 11.80 -11.41 -5.84
N ARG A 329 11.49 -12.25 -6.83
CA ARG A 329 12.52 -13.02 -7.53
C ARG A 329 13.45 -12.11 -8.36
N SER A 330 12.96 -10.94 -8.78
CA SER A 330 13.67 -9.94 -9.58
C SER A 330 14.62 -9.11 -8.71
N VAL A 331 15.60 -9.76 -8.09
CA VAL A 331 16.61 -9.10 -7.26
C VAL A 331 18.00 -9.66 -7.52
N ASN A 332 19.03 -8.85 -7.25
CA ASN A 332 20.40 -9.30 -7.19
C ASN A 332 20.63 -9.92 -5.81
N SER A 333 20.79 -11.24 -5.77
CA SER A 333 21.09 -11.94 -4.51
C SER A 333 22.31 -11.38 -3.76
N GLY A 334 23.24 -10.68 -4.43
CA GLY A 334 24.36 -10.00 -3.77
C GLY A 334 23.94 -8.91 -2.77
N SER A 335 22.77 -8.31 -2.94
CA SER A 335 22.17 -7.35 -2.00
C SER A 335 21.71 -7.99 -0.68
N PHE A 336 21.83 -9.31 -0.56
CA PHE A 336 21.37 -10.11 0.59
C PHE A 336 22.46 -11.07 1.05
N ALA A 337 23.73 -10.64 0.96
CA ALA A 337 24.90 -11.41 1.34
C ALA A 337 25.71 -10.66 2.40
N ASN A 338 26.50 -11.40 3.19
CA ASN A 338 27.41 -10.84 4.20
C ASN A 338 26.63 -9.92 5.18
N ASP A 339 27.14 -8.75 5.53
CA ASP A 339 26.48 -7.80 6.44
C ASP A 339 25.07 -7.38 5.98
N ALA A 340 24.81 -7.39 4.66
CA ALA A 340 23.48 -7.11 4.13
C ALA A 340 22.47 -8.21 4.52
N ALA A 341 22.90 -9.47 4.59
CA ALA A 341 22.04 -10.56 5.05
C ALA A 341 21.54 -10.30 6.48
N THR A 342 22.45 -9.94 7.39
CA THR A 342 22.11 -9.55 8.77
C THR A 342 21.20 -8.32 8.81
N THR A 343 21.45 -7.33 7.94
CA THR A 343 20.58 -6.13 7.87
C THR A 343 19.15 -6.51 7.48
N TRP A 344 18.96 -7.34 6.45
CA TRP A 344 17.64 -7.82 6.03
C TRP A 344 17.00 -8.78 7.04
N ASN A 345 17.77 -9.61 7.72
CA ASN A 345 17.27 -10.50 8.78
C ASN A 345 16.74 -9.71 10.00
N ASN A 346 17.25 -8.50 10.24
CA ASN A 346 16.82 -7.59 11.31
C ASN A 346 15.60 -6.70 10.97
N VAL A 347 15.01 -6.83 9.78
CA VAL A 347 13.73 -6.14 9.45
C VAL A 347 12.62 -6.66 10.36
N SER A 348 11.93 -5.79 11.09
CA SER A 348 10.87 -6.18 12.03
C SER A 348 9.53 -6.46 11.35
N ALA A 349 9.28 -5.85 10.19
CA ALA A 349 8.08 -6.14 9.41
C ALA A 349 8.02 -7.64 9.01
N PRO A 350 6.82 -8.23 8.91
CA PRO A 350 6.62 -9.52 8.26
C PRO A 350 7.23 -9.51 6.85
N MET A 351 7.85 -10.61 6.43
CA MET A 351 8.53 -10.66 5.14
C MET A 351 8.24 -11.95 4.37
N MET A 352 7.82 -11.81 3.12
CA MET A 352 7.77 -12.91 2.14
C MET A 352 8.98 -12.88 1.20
N ILE A 353 9.48 -14.06 0.81
CA ILE A 353 10.64 -14.20 -0.08
C ILE A 353 10.27 -15.13 -1.23
N LEU A 354 10.32 -14.60 -2.45
CA LEU A 354 9.89 -15.34 -3.64
C LEU A 354 11.03 -16.07 -4.36
N GLY A 355 12.27 -15.62 -4.16
CA GLY A 355 13.43 -16.12 -4.89
C GLY A 355 14.35 -17.06 -4.10
N GLY A 356 14.54 -18.29 -4.60
CA GLY A 356 15.46 -19.26 -3.97
C GLY A 356 16.92 -18.80 -3.90
N TYR A 357 17.34 -17.89 -4.79
CA TYR A 357 18.72 -17.37 -4.79
C TYR A 357 19.09 -16.63 -3.50
N VAL A 358 18.09 -16.03 -2.83
CA VAL A 358 18.24 -15.23 -1.61
C VAL A 358 18.28 -16.11 -0.35
N LEU A 359 17.76 -17.34 -0.44
CA LEU A 359 17.60 -18.26 0.69
C LEU A 359 18.88 -18.99 1.09
N ARG A 360 19.81 -19.13 0.16
CA ARG A 360 20.99 -19.99 0.29
C ARG A 360 21.84 -19.68 1.52
N ALA A 361 22.63 -20.65 1.95
CA ALA A 361 23.53 -20.53 3.10
C ALA A 361 24.49 -19.35 3.00
N ASN A 362 24.94 -18.99 1.79
CA ASN A 362 25.82 -17.83 1.57
C ASN A 362 25.07 -16.51 1.32
N ARG A 363 23.78 -16.45 1.66
CA ARG A 363 22.89 -15.29 1.58
C ARG A 363 22.22 -15.08 2.93
N MET A 364 20.90 -15.15 3.01
CA MET A 364 20.16 -14.93 4.26
C MET A 364 20.12 -16.15 5.19
N GLY A 365 20.54 -17.33 4.73
CA GLY A 365 20.73 -18.50 5.61
C GLY A 365 19.48 -19.34 5.89
N PHE A 366 18.41 -19.20 5.12
CA PHE A 366 17.19 -20.02 5.24
C PHE A 366 17.38 -21.49 4.84
N ALA A 367 18.49 -21.81 4.18
CA ALA A 367 18.87 -23.17 3.85
C ALA A 367 20.34 -23.42 4.20
N THR A 368 20.64 -24.67 4.54
CA THR A 368 21.98 -25.12 4.96
C THR A 368 23.00 -25.20 3.82
N GLY A 369 22.55 -25.09 2.57
CA GLY A 369 23.40 -25.21 1.39
C GLY A 369 23.11 -24.20 0.28
N ASN A 370 23.65 -24.48 -0.91
CA ASN A 370 23.68 -23.54 -2.03
C ASN A 370 23.27 -24.18 -3.38
N THR A 371 22.85 -25.45 -3.37
CA THR A 371 22.40 -26.20 -4.55
C THR A 371 21.04 -25.69 -4.96
N ILE A 372 20.94 -25.18 -6.19
CA ILE A 372 19.74 -24.47 -6.65
C ILE A 372 19.42 -24.79 -8.12
N PRO A 373 18.86 -25.98 -8.43
CA PRO A 373 18.29 -26.26 -9.74
C PRO A 373 17.09 -25.34 -10.04
N ASP A 374 16.72 -25.26 -11.32
CA ASP A 374 15.46 -24.65 -11.73
C ASP A 374 14.46 -25.73 -12.15
N THR A 375 13.16 -25.45 -12.02
CA THR A 375 12.14 -26.24 -12.70
C THR A 375 12.24 -26.09 -14.21
N THR A 376 11.78 -27.11 -14.93
CA THR A 376 11.81 -27.17 -16.41
C THR A 376 10.43 -27.23 -17.04
N GLY A 377 9.37 -27.22 -16.22
CA GLY A 377 7.98 -27.24 -16.66
C GLY A 377 7.03 -27.09 -15.48
N ASP A 378 5.78 -27.47 -15.71
CA ASP A 378 4.71 -27.29 -14.73
C ASP A 378 4.91 -28.18 -13.51
N ILE A 379 4.59 -27.65 -12.34
CA ILE A 379 4.71 -28.36 -11.06
C ILE A 379 3.40 -28.31 -10.26
N THR A 380 3.21 -29.31 -9.41
CA THR A 380 2.22 -29.30 -8.32
C THR A 380 2.96 -29.46 -7.00
N LEU A 381 2.32 -29.07 -5.90
CA LEU A 381 2.91 -29.17 -4.57
C LEU A 381 2.25 -30.28 -3.74
N THR A 382 3.06 -30.94 -2.90
CA THR A 382 2.57 -31.73 -1.78
C THR A 382 2.61 -30.86 -0.52
N VAL A 383 1.43 -30.68 0.07
CA VAL A 383 1.14 -29.88 1.25
C VAL A 383 1.27 -30.74 2.51
N THR A 384 1.98 -30.23 3.52
CA THR A 384 2.22 -30.93 4.79
C THR A 384 1.14 -30.64 5.83
N ASP A 385 0.52 -29.46 5.78
CA ASP A 385 -0.58 -29.05 6.65
C ASP A 385 -1.75 -28.46 5.81
N PRO A 386 -2.71 -29.29 5.38
CA PRO A 386 -3.86 -28.84 4.59
C PRO A 386 -4.79 -27.84 5.28
N GLU A 387 -4.75 -27.73 6.62
CA GLU A 387 -5.61 -26.81 7.37
C GLU A 387 -4.98 -25.41 7.49
N HIS A 388 -3.71 -25.25 7.09
CA HIS A 388 -3.01 -23.98 7.11
C HIS A 388 -3.71 -22.95 6.20
N PRO A 389 -3.91 -21.68 6.64
CA PRO A 389 -4.67 -20.67 5.88
C PRO A 389 -4.20 -20.45 4.43
N ILE A 390 -2.91 -20.64 4.15
CA ILE A 390 -2.32 -20.54 2.80
C ILE A 390 -3.01 -21.48 1.80
N PHE A 391 -3.49 -22.64 2.24
CA PHE A 391 -4.12 -23.65 1.37
C PHE A 391 -5.66 -23.57 1.37
N ALA A 392 -6.23 -22.55 2.01
CA ALA A 392 -7.68 -22.35 2.01
C ALA A 392 -8.21 -22.22 0.57
N GLY A 393 -9.19 -23.06 0.22
CA GLY A 393 -9.80 -23.09 -1.11
C GLY A 393 -9.02 -23.89 -2.17
N ILE A 394 -7.89 -24.50 -1.82
CA ILE A 394 -7.08 -25.30 -2.75
C ILE A 394 -7.54 -26.76 -2.75
N ALA A 395 -7.78 -27.32 -3.93
CA ALA A 395 -8.18 -28.71 -4.08
C ALA A 395 -6.98 -29.64 -3.89
N LEU A 396 -7.08 -30.56 -2.91
CA LEU A 396 -6.03 -31.50 -2.56
C LEU A 396 -6.56 -32.95 -2.57
N THR A 397 -5.84 -33.85 -3.22
CA THR A 397 -6.01 -35.31 -3.09
C THR A 397 -4.79 -35.89 -2.38
N ASP A 398 -5.01 -36.56 -1.24
CA ASP A 398 -3.95 -37.15 -0.41
C ASP A 398 -2.81 -36.14 -0.07
N GLY A 399 -3.19 -34.88 0.19
CA GLY A 399 -2.24 -33.80 0.50
C GLY A 399 -1.47 -33.26 -0.70
N THR A 400 -1.78 -33.66 -1.93
CA THR A 400 -1.17 -33.10 -3.15
C THR A 400 -2.18 -32.28 -3.92
N MET A 401 -1.74 -31.14 -4.48
CA MET A 401 -2.60 -30.29 -5.32
C MET A 401 -3.15 -31.05 -6.53
N ASP A 402 -4.45 -30.94 -6.73
CA ASP A 402 -5.13 -31.48 -7.92
C ASP A 402 -4.79 -30.66 -9.18
N ASN A 403 -4.59 -29.35 -9.00
CA ASN A 403 -4.25 -28.41 -10.08
C ASN A 403 -2.78 -27.99 -10.03
N LEU A 404 -2.32 -27.38 -11.12
CA LEU A 404 -0.96 -26.86 -11.25
C LEU A 404 -0.74 -25.67 -10.32
N PHE A 405 0.46 -25.59 -9.74
CA PHE A 405 0.91 -24.47 -8.93
C PHE A 405 1.52 -23.37 -9.81
N ALA A 406 2.59 -23.72 -10.53
CA ALA A 406 3.35 -22.81 -11.38
C ALA A 406 3.94 -23.55 -12.58
N GLY A 407 4.36 -22.78 -13.60
CA GLY A 407 4.92 -23.28 -14.85
C GLY A 407 6.17 -22.55 -15.31
N VAL A 408 6.51 -22.72 -16.59
CA VAL A 408 7.59 -21.97 -17.25
C VAL A 408 6.99 -20.91 -18.18
N VAL A 409 7.61 -19.73 -18.21
CA VAL A 409 7.13 -18.59 -18.99
C VAL A 409 8.01 -18.34 -20.20
N THR A 410 7.49 -17.58 -21.16
CA THR A 410 8.14 -17.30 -22.44
C THR A 410 8.23 -15.79 -22.64
N TYR A 411 9.40 -15.31 -23.04
CA TYR A 411 9.61 -13.91 -23.44
C TYR A 411 8.76 -13.58 -24.67
N ALA A 412 8.52 -12.30 -24.93
CA ALA A 412 7.71 -11.86 -26.07
C ALA A 412 8.23 -12.36 -27.44
N ASP A 413 9.53 -12.64 -27.54
CA ASP A 413 10.18 -13.17 -28.75
C ASP A 413 10.08 -14.70 -28.90
N GLY A 414 9.46 -15.40 -27.95
CA GLY A 414 9.33 -16.85 -27.93
C GLY A 414 10.46 -17.59 -27.21
N THR A 415 11.46 -16.89 -26.67
CA THR A 415 12.52 -17.50 -25.86
C THR A 415 11.93 -18.05 -24.57
N LEU A 416 12.23 -19.30 -24.21
CA LEU A 416 11.76 -19.88 -22.96
C LEU A 416 12.61 -19.38 -21.79
N ALA A 417 11.96 -18.86 -20.75
CA ALA A 417 12.63 -18.57 -19.49
C ALA A 417 12.99 -19.86 -18.76
N ARG A 418 13.89 -19.76 -17.78
CA ARG A 418 14.11 -20.87 -16.84
C ARG A 418 13.01 -20.84 -15.79
N GLY A 419 12.66 -21.99 -15.23
CA GLY A 419 11.61 -22.06 -14.21
C GLY A 419 12.02 -21.48 -12.86
N ILE A 420 11.33 -21.92 -11.82
CA ILE A 420 11.55 -21.47 -10.45
C ILE A 420 12.86 -22.03 -9.94
N SER A 421 13.72 -21.18 -9.38
CA SER A 421 14.98 -21.57 -8.77
C SER A 421 14.76 -22.08 -7.34
N ILE A 422 15.01 -23.37 -7.09
CA ILE A 422 14.65 -24.05 -5.83
C ILE A 422 15.90 -24.53 -5.11
N VAL A 423 16.07 -24.14 -3.84
CA VAL A 423 17.16 -24.68 -3.03
C VAL A 423 16.81 -26.09 -2.57
N THR A 424 17.62 -27.08 -2.95
CA THR A 424 17.36 -28.50 -2.63
C THR A 424 18.06 -29.00 -1.37
N ASP A 425 18.95 -28.18 -0.81
CA ASP A 425 19.57 -28.47 0.48
C ASP A 425 18.54 -28.31 1.61
N THR A 426 18.80 -28.92 2.76
CA THR A 426 17.88 -28.89 3.90
C THR A 426 17.62 -27.43 4.33
N PRO A 427 16.36 -27.06 4.59
CA PRO A 427 16.04 -25.79 5.24
C PRO A 427 16.76 -25.66 6.58
N ASP A 428 16.88 -24.44 7.08
CA ASP A 428 17.31 -24.20 8.46
C ASP A 428 16.43 -24.98 9.47
N ASP A 429 16.98 -25.35 10.63
CA ASP A 429 16.34 -26.30 11.54
C ASP A 429 15.11 -25.75 12.28
N GLU A 430 14.94 -24.43 12.31
CA GLU A 430 13.74 -23.77 12.82
C GLU A 430 12.63 -23.58 11.76
N ALA A 431 12.85 -24.05 10.53
CA ALA A 431 11.86 -23.96 9.45
C ALA A 431 10.65 -24.88 9.68
N ILE A 432 9.45 -24.35 9.45
CA ILE A 432 8.23 -25.14 9.30
C ILE A 432 7.93 -25.26 7.81
N VAL A 433 8.22 -26.42 7.22
CA VAL A 433 7.95 -26.68 5.80
C VAL A 433 6.47 -26.97 5.59
N LEU A 434 5.80 -26.11 4.81
CA LEU A 434 4.36 -26.18 4.54
C LEU A 434 4.05 -26.87 3.20
N ALA A 435 4.94 -26.75 2.21
CA ALA A 435 4.78 -27.43 0.93
C ALA A 435 6.11 -27.74 0.25
N THR A 436 6.13 -28.85 -0.51
CA THR A 436 7.27 -29.33 -1.29
C THR A 436 6.88 -29.65 -2.72
N VAL A 437 7.84 -29.71 -3.64
CA VAL A 437 7.60 -30.21 -5.01
C VAL A 437 7.05 -31.63 -4.95
N SER A 438 5.88 -31.87 -5.55
CA SER A 438 5.21 -33.16 -5.47
C SER A 438 5.93 -34.25 -6.28
N ALA A 439 5.64 -35.52 -5.96
CA ALA A 439 6.10 -36.65 -6.75
C ALA A 439 5.52 -36.66 -8.19
N ALA A 440 4.36 -36.02 -8.41
CA ALA A 440 3.77 -35.88 -9.74
C ALA A 440 4.63 -34.99 -10.66
N SER A 441 5.60 -34.25 -10.10
CA SER A 441 6.50 -33.34 -10.80
C SER A 441 7.92 -33.88 -11.00
N GLU A 442 8.15 -35.19 -10.88
CA GLU A 442 9.48 -35.82 -11.02
C GLU A 442 10.22 -35.48 -12.34
N GLY A 443 9.47 -35.21 -13.41
CA GLY A 443 10.05 -34.83 -14.71
C GLY A 443 10.35 -33.33 -14.89
N THR A 444 9.83 -32.47 -14.00
CA THR A 444 9.83 -31.02 -14.18
C THR A 444 10.40 -30.25 -13.00
N GLY A 445 10.61 -30.89 -11.84
CA GLY A 445 11.18 -30.25 -10.66
C GLY A 445 11.86 -31.22 -9.67
N PRO A 446 12.62 -30.70 -8.70
CA PRO A 446 13.29 -31.50 -7.68
C PRO A 446 12.30 -31.97 -6.60
N VAL A 447 11.75 -33.18 -6.75
CA VAL A 447 10.77 -33.77 -5.82
C VAL A 447 11.22 -33.69 -4.36
N GLY A 448 10.32 -33.26 -3.48
CA GLY A 448 10.56 -33.12 -2.05
C GLY A 448 11.33 -31.87 -1.64
N ALA A 449 11.79 -31.05 -2.59
CA ALA A 449 12.42 -29.77 -2.27
C ALA A 449 11.37 -28.78 -1.74
N MET A 450 11.78 -27.97 -0.76
CA MET A 450 10.95 -26.95 -0.12
C MET A 450 10.50 -25.89 -1.13
N MET A 451 9.19 -25.63 -1.18
CA MET A 451 8.60 -24.56 -1.99
C MET A 451 7.96 -23.48 -1.11
N ILE A 452 7.35 -23.90 0.00
CA ILE A 452 6.75 -22.99 0.98
C ILE A 452 7.18 -23.43 2.37
N ALA A 453 7.72 -22.48 3.15
CA ALA A 453 8.08 -22.69 4.54
C ALA A 453 8.07 -21.37 5.30
N GLU A 454 7.83 -21.45 6.60
CA GLU A 454 7.80 -20.29 7.49
C GLU A 454 8.82 -20.40 8.63
N TRP A 455 9.25 -19.25 9.11
CA TRP A 455 10.06 -19.08 10.30
C TRP A 455 9.39 -18.03 11.20
N PRO A 456 9.18 -18.33 12.49
CA PRO A 456 8.64 -17.36 13.42
C PRO A 456 9.65 -16.23 13.69
N ALA A 457 9.14 -15.09 14.15
CA ALA A 457 10.00 -14.07 14.74
C ALA A 457 10.79 -14.67 15.92
N GLY A 458 12.06 -14.32 16.04
CA GLY A 458 12.98 -14.87 17.01
C GLY A 458 13.68 -16.16 16.58
N ALA A 459 13.37 -16.72 15.40
CA ALA A 459 14.10 -17.86 14.88
C ALA A 459 15.54 -17.50 14.51
N THR A 460 16.43 -18.48 14.65
CA THR A 460 17.87 -18.30 14.48
C THR A 460 18.31 -18.77 13.10
N LEU A 461 18.95 -17.90 12.30
CA LEU A 461 19.49 -18.28 10.99
C LEU A 461 21.00 -18.21 10.99
N THR A 462 21.67 -19.21 10.42
CA THR A 462 23.12 -19.16 10.22
C THR A 462 23.46 -18.97 8.74
N HIS A 463 24.19 -17.90 8.42
CA HIS A 463 24.70 -17.70 7.07
C HIS A 463 26.22 -17.77 7.00
N ALA A 464 26.70 -18.54 6.02
CA ALA A 464 28.11 -18.80 5.74
C ALA A 464 28.80 -17.61 5.03
N GLY A 465 28.09 -16.49 4.82
CA GLY A 465 28.59 -15.27 4.17
C GLY A 465 29.48 -14.39 5.06
N GLY A 466 29.62 -14.71 6.34
CA GLY A 466 30.62 -14.08 7.22
C GLY A 466 30.07 -13.21 8.35
N ALA A 467 28.75 -13.02 8.48
CA ALA A 467 28.18 -12.29 9.63
C ALA A 467 27.61 -13.20 10.74
N GLY A 468 27.66 -14.52 10.55
CA GLY A 468 27.43 -15.49 11.62
C GLY A 468 25.97 -15.91 11.74
N THR A 469 25.45 -15.85 12.96
CA THR A 469 24.12 -16.32 13.33
C THR A 469 23.25 -15.11 13.69
N ASP A 470 22.16 -14.93 12.95
CA ASP A 470 21.18 -13.86 13.13
C ASP A 470 19.95 -14.38 13.88
N VAL A 471 19.24 -13.48 14.55
CA VAL A 471 17.90 -13.74 15.12
C VAL A 471 16.91 -12.89 14.34
N LEU A 472 15.90 -13.52 13.76
CA LEU A 472 14.90 -12.84 12.95
C LEU A 472 14.07 -11.86 13.78
N ALA A 473 14.03 -10.59 13.38
CA ALA A 473 13.27 -9.56 14.10
C ALA A 473 11.75 -9.64 13.85
N GLY A 474 11.34 -10.28 12.75
CA GLY A 474 9.94 -10.50 12.38
C GLY A 474 9.75 -11.88 11.72
N PRO A 475 8.50 -12.31 11.48
CA PRO A 475 8.23 -13.59 10.82
C PRO A 475 8.68 -13.58 9.35
N ARG A 476 9.03 -14.76 8.82
CA ARG A 476 9.46 -14.95 7.44
C ARG A 476 8.64 -16.05 6.79
N LEU A 477 8.22 -15.83 5.54
CA LEU A 477 7.58 -16.83 4.71
C LEU A 477 8.33 -16.93 3.38
N VAL A 478 8.86 -18.11 3.09
CA VAL A 478 9.33 -18.46 1.76
C VAL A 478 8.13 -18.94 0.96
N PHE A 479 7.95 -18.35 -0.23
CA PHE A 479 6.95 -18.77 -1.20
C PHE A 479 7.59 -18.74 -2.60
N LEU A 480 8.22 -19.84 -3.00
CA LEU A 480 9.05 -19.85 -4.20
C LEU A 480 8.20 -19.75 -5.47
N THR A 481 8.42 -18.67 -6.22
CA THR A 481 7.75 -18.38 -7.48
C THR A 481 8.54 -17.36 -8.30
N GLY A 482 8.17 -17.18 -9.57
CA GLY A 482 8.82 -16.28 -10.50
C GLY A 482 9.92 -16.97 -11.29
N ALA A 483 9.84 -16.82 -12.62
CA ALA A 483 10.78 -17.45 -13.54
C ALA A 483 12.19 -16.86 -13.44
N ARG A 484 13.21 -17.70 -13.67
CA ARG A 484 14.60 -17.27 -13.83
C ARG A 484 14.86 -16.79 -15.27
N GLU A 485 15.78 -15.85 -15.42
CA GLU A 485 16.21 -15.38 -16.73
C GLU A 485 16.69 -16.51 -17.64
N ALA A 486 16.45 -16.38 -18.95
CA ALA A 486 16.99 -17.32 -19.93
C ALA A 486 18.52 -17.16 -20.05
N ASP A 487 19.20 -18.20 -20.52
CA ASP A 487 20.65 -18.15 -20.67
C ASP A 487 21.08 -17.03 -21.63
N GLY A 488 21.96 -16.14 -21.17
CA GLY A 488 22.44 -14.99 -21.93
C GLY A 488 21.54 -13.75 -21.87
N ILE A 489 20.40 -13.81 -21.18
CA ILE A 489 19.54 -12.66 -20.87
C ILE A 489 19.93 -12.10 -19.50
N SER A 490 19.75 -10.78 -19.31
CA SER A 490 20.02 -10.12 -18.03
C SER A 490 19.18 -10.72 -16.90
N SER A 491 19.75 -10.90 -15.72
CA SER A 491 18.99 -11.32 -14.52
C SER A 491 17.92 -10.32 -14.09
N GLU A 492 18.00 -9.10 -14.59
CA GLU A 492 16.99 -8.06 -14.37
C GLU A 492 15.63 -8.39 -15.01
N THR A 493 15.52 -9.44 -15.83
CA THR A 493 14.24 -9.93 -16.35
C THR A 493 13.64 -11.09 -15.55
N ALA A 494 14.32 -11.53 -14.49
CA ALA A 494 13.79 -12.59 -13.64
C ALA A 494 12.52 -12.12 -12.91
N GLY A 495 11.75 -13.07 -12.37
CA GLY A 495 10.52 -12.77 -11.64
C GLY A 495 9.29 -12.55 -12.51
N MET A 496 9.36 -12.89 -13.80
CA MET A 496 8.15 -12.99 -14.63
C MET A 496 7.13 -13.92 -13.98
N TYR A 497 5.87 -13.51 -14.03
CA TYR A 497 4.74 -14.17 -13.39
C TYR A 497 4.43 -15.52 -14.03
N ASP A 498 4.50 -16.57 -13.21
CA ASP A 498 4.50 -17.99 -13.61
C ASP A 498 3.48 -18.84 -12.83
N LEU A 499 2.67 -18.22 -11.97
CA LEU A 499 1.62 -18.88 -11.20
C LEU A 499 0.40 -19.21 -12.06
N TYR A 500 -0.18 -20.38 -11.82
CA TYR A 500 -1.55 -20.73 -12.25
C TYR A 500 -2.58 -20.22 -11.23
N GLU A 501 -3.86 -20.47 -11.48
CA GLU A 501 -4.97 -19.99 -10.64
C GLU A 501 -4.82 -20.39 -9.16
N ASP A 502 -4.63 -21.68 -8.87
CA ASP A 502 -4.43 -22.16 -7.50
C ASP A 502 -3.14 -21.59 -6.88
N GLY A 503 -2.08 -21.43 -7.67
CA GLY A 503 -0.84 -20.78 -7.23
C GLY A 503 -1.03 -19.31 -6.86
N ALA A 504 -1.81 -18.57 -7.66
CA ALA A 504 -2.17 -17.17 -7.42
C ALA A 504 -3.03 -17.02 -6.16
N GLN A 505 -4.02 -17.91 -5.98
CA GLN A 505 -4.83 -17.95 -4.77
C GLN A 505 -3.96 -18.25 -3.53
N MET A 506 -3.04 -19.21 -3.62
CA MET A 506 -2.10 -19.51 -2.53
C MET A 506 -1.18 -18.31 -2.22
N PHE A 507 -0.72 -17.57 -3.23
CA PHE A 507 0.07 -16.36 -3.04
C PHE A 507 -0.73 -15.28 -2.30
N LEU A 508 -1.99 -15.04 -2.69
CA LEU A 508 -2.85 -14.08 -1.99
C LEU A 508 -3.21 -14.53 -0.57
N ASN A 509 -3.46 -15.83 -0.36
CA ASN A 509 -3.67 -16.39 0.98
C ASN A 509 -2.41 -16.23 1.87
N ALA A 510 -1.23 -16.39 1.29
CA ALA A 510 0.06 -16.17 1.96
C ALA A 510 0.27 -14.71 2.34
N VAL A 511 -0.10 -13.77 1.47
CA VAL A 511 -0.10 -12.34 1.77
C VAL A 511 -1.06 -12.04 2.92
N ALA A 512 -2.31 -12.52 2.83
CA ALA A 512 -3.30 -12.32 3.88
C ALA A 512 -2.86 -12.94 5.22
N TYR A 513 -2.22 -14.10 5.20
CA TYR A 513 -1.68 -14.75 6.39
C TYR A 513 -0.56 -13.93 7.06
N MET A 514 0.31 -13.30 6.26
CA MET A 514 1.43 -12.51 6.78
C MET A 514 1.06 -11.08 7.22
N LEU A 515 -0.15 -10.63 6.91
CA LEU A 515 -0.70 -9.32 7.32
C LEU A 515 -1.45 -9.37 8.67
N ILE A 516 -1.63 -10.56 9.25
CA ILE A 516 -2.28 -10.80 10.56
C ILE A 516 -1.21 -10.84 11.65
#